data_AF-V7HME6-F1
#
_entry.id   AF-V7HME6-F1
#
_cell.length_a   1.000
_cell.length_b   1.000
_cell.length_c   1.000
_cell.angle_alpha   90.00
_cell.angle_beta   90.00
_cell.angle_gamma   90.00
#
_symmetry.space_group_name_H-M   'P 1'
#
loop_
_entity.id
_entity.type
_entity.pdbx_description
1 polymer ?
#
loop_
_entity_poly.entity_id
_entity_poly.type
_entity_poly.pdbx_seq_one_letter_code
_entity_poly.pdbx_strand_id
1 'polypeptide(L)'
;MKMAKINHAAGEFYFRAWYDEEDGRVEISEYGLRSIRTRVAYFTLKASFTWGKRSTKHGDFGWLPNIPAWCRSAEPTAGKYIQTYTKTKAGALRAAIAGERASRRLWKGKPERQAECDVAIAALQARLKRAAKH
;
A
#
# COMPACT_ATOMS: atom_id res chain seq x y z
N MET A 1 6.18 -21.74 11.14
CA MET A 1 6.04 -20.86 9.94
C MET A 1 7.21 -19.88 9.94
N LYS A 2 8.24 -20.08 9.11
CA LYS A 2 9.39 -19.16 9.02
C LYS A 2 8.87 -17.81 8.52
N MET A 3 8.90 -16.78 9.36
CA MET A 3 8.64 -15.41 8.90
C MET A 3 9.74 -15.03 7.92
N ALA A 4 9.39 -14.85 6.65
CA ALA A 4 10.31 -14.31 5.66
C ALA A 4 10.81 -12.96 6.19
N LYS A 5 12.11 -12.87 6.49
CA LYS A 5 12.76 -11.58 6.76
C LYS A 5 12.58 -10.76 5.49
N ILE A 6 11.76 -9.72 5.55
CA ILE A 6 11.68 -8.81 4.43
C ILE A 6 12.99 -8.01 4.41
N ASN A 7 13.83 -8.30 3.42
CA ASN A 7 15.06 -7.55 3.13
C ASN A 7 14.66 -6.22 2.49
N HIS A 8 14.06 -5.34 3.28
CA HIS A 8 13.69 -3.99 2.89
C HIS A 8 14.95 -3.11 2.91
N ALA A 9 15.33 -2.48 1.80
CA ALA A 9 16.40 -1.48 1.76
C ALA A 9 15.81 -0.07 1.69
N ALA A 10 16.40 0.88 2.43
CA ALA A 10 16.00 2.29 2.34
C ALA A 10 16.21 2.81 0.91
N GLY A 11 15.28 3.64 0.42
CA GLY A 11 15.27 4.14 -0.96
C GLY A 11 14.46 3.29 -1.94
N GLU A 12 14.02 2.11 -1.53
CA GLU A 12 13.17 1.28 -2.37
C GLU A 12 11.69 1.70 -2.34
N PHE A 13 11.01 1.49 -3.47
CA PHE A 13 9.59 1.76 -3.61
C PHE A 13 8.76 0.48 -3.51
N TYR A 14 7.56 0.64 -2.96
CA TYR A 14 6.56 -0.38 -2.71
C TYR A 14 5.19 0.12 -3.15
N PHE A 15 4.32 -0.80 -3.48
CA PHE A 15 2.93 -0.55 -3.81
C PHE A 15 2.03 -1.09 -2.71
N ARG A 16 1.01 -0.31 -2.40
CA ARG A 16 -0.13 -0.72 -1.57
C ARG A 16 -1.41 -0.42 -2.34
N ALA A 17 -2.27 -1.43 -2.45
CA ALA A 17 -3.56 -1.30 -3.10
C ALA A 17 -4.66 -1.24 -2.05
N TRP A 18 -5.73 -0.54 -2.36
CA TRP A 18 -6.90 -0.40 -1.50
C TRP A 18 -8.14 -0.09 -2.36
N TYR A 19 -9.31 -0.35 -1.79
CA TYR A 19 -10.59 0.03 -2.39
C TYR A 19 -11.09 1.26 -1.66
N ASP A 20 -11.43 2.30 -2.42
CA ASP A 20 -12.05 3.51 -1.91
C ASP A 20 -13.56 3.31 -1.92
N GLU A 21 -14.16 3.35 -0.73
CA GLU A 21 -15.60 3.15 -0.55
C GLU A 21 -16.41 4.37 -0.98
N GLU A 22 -15.82 5.57 -1.03
CA GLU A 22 -16.52 6.81 -1.39
C GLU A 22 -16.72 6.91 -2.91
N ASP A 23 -15.68 6.60 -3.70
CA ASP A 23 -15.73 6.70 -5.16
C ASP A 23 -15.84 5.35 -5.89
N GLY A 24 -15.76 4.24 -5.14
CA GLY A 24 -15.88 2.88 -5.64
C GLY A 24 -14.67 2.41 -6.47
N ARG A 25 -13.51 3.06 -6.35
CA ARG A 25 -12.34 2.78 -7.18
C ARG A 25 -11.28 1.98 -6.45
N VAL A 26 -10.48 1.28 -7.25
CA VAL A 26 -9.28 0.60 -6.76
C VAL A 26 -8.09 1.50 -6.99
N GLU A 27 -7.50 1.93 -5.89
CA GLU A 27 -6.31 2.76 -5.87
C GLU A 27 -5.05 1.92 -5.62
N ILE A 28 -3.96 2.32 -6.26
CA ILE A 28 -2.64 1.72 -6.06
C ILE A 28 -1.64 2.84 -5.81
N SER A 29 -1.34 3.03 -4.54
CA SER A 29 -0.42 4.05 -4.08
C SER A 29 1.00 3.52 -4.05
N GLU A 30 1.95 4.36 -4.45
CA GLU A 30 3.38 4.06 -4.35
C GLU A 30 3.94 4.69 -3.07
N TYR A 31 4.76 3.94 -2.35
CA TYR A 31 5.37 4.34 -1.09
C TYR A 31 6.87 4.11 -1.16
N GLY A 32 7.67 5.12 -0.83
CA GLY A 32 9.10 4.91 -0.66
C GLY A 32 9.44 4.60 0.79
N LEU A 33 10.25 3.57 1.01
CA LEU A 33 10.80 3.26 2.32
C LEU A 33 11.93 4.24 2.64
N ARG A 34 11.72 5.08 3.64
CA ARG A 34 12.68 6.12 4.05
C ARG A 34 13.79 5.58 4.92
N SER A 35 13.43 4.71 5.87
CA SER A 35 14.37 4.15 6.82
C SER A 35 13.76 2.96 7.54
N ILE A 36 14.63 2.14 8.13
CA ILE A 36 14.26 1.14 9.11
C ILE A 36 15.02 1.48 10.39
N ARG A 37 14.30 1.66 11.49
CA ARG A 37 14.90 1.94 12.81
C ARG A 37 14.22 1.04 13.83
N THR A 38 15.00 0.34 14.64
CA THR A 38 14.49 -0.45 15.78
C THR A 38 13.29 -1.34 15.43
N ARG A 39 13.39 -2.11 14.34
CA ARG A 39 12.32 -3.01 13.82
C ARG A 39 11.04 -2.29 13.38
N VAL A 40 11.11 -1.01 13.05
CA VAL A 40 10.03 -0.24 12.45
C VAL A 40 10.48 0.28 11.08
N ALA A 41 9.67 0.05 10.05
CA ALA A 41 9.86 0.55 8.71
C ALA A 41 9.03 1.83 8.52
N TYR A 42 9.67 2.90 8.06
CA TYR A 42 9.04 4.20 7.85
C TYR A 42 8.82 4.45 6.37
N PHE A 43 7.57 4.49 5.94
CA PHE A 43 7.21 4.75 4.55
C PHE A 43 6.71 6.17 4.37
N THR A 44 6.81 6.65 3.14
CA THR A 44 6.22 7.90 2.71
C THR A 44 5.49 7.69 1.40
N LEU A 45 4.22 8.09 1.35
CA LEU A 45 3.41 8.11 0.13
C LEU A 45 4.11 8.98 -0.90
N LYS A 46 4.33 8.43 -2.09
CA LYS A 46 4.86 9.13 -3.26
C LYS A 46 3.68 9.65 -4.10
N ALA A 47 3.45 10.95 -4.01
CA ALA A 47 2.42 11.68 -4.74
C ALA A 47 3.01 13.00 -5.25
N SER A 48 2.30 13.71 -6.13
CA SER A 48 2.78 14.98 -6.72
C SER A 48 3.13 16.06 -5.68
N PHE A 49 2.49 16.02 -4.51
CA PHE A 49 2.71 16.96 -3.40
C PHE A 49 3.70 16.43 -2.34
N THR A 50 4.26 15.23 -2.49
CA THR A 50 5.29 14.69 -1.59
C THR A 50 6.59 14.35 -2.32
N TRP A 51 6.54 14.12 -3.63
CA TRP A 51 7.67 13.74 -4.47
C TRP A 51 7.65 14.52 -5.78
N GLY A 52 8.77 15.14 -6.13
CA GLY A 52 8.87 15.94 -7.35
C GLY A 52 10.22 16.61 -7.52
N LYS A 53 10.26 17.60 -8.41
CA LYS A 53 11.47 18.38 -8.70
C LYS A 53 11.79 19.29 -7.51
N ARG A 54 12.95 19.08 -6.87
CA ARG A 54 13.40 19.86 -5.70
C ARG A 54 14.04 21.18 -6.09
N SER A 55 14.67 21.26 -7.26
CA SER A 55 15.29 22.48 -7.80
C SER A 55 14.94 22.64 -9.27
N THR A 56 14.43 23.81 -9.65
CA THR A 56 14.18 24.16 -11.05
C THR A 56 15.47 24.22 -11.88
N LYS A 57 16.60 24.58 -11.24
CA LYS A 57 17.93 24.74 -11.86
C LYS A 57 18.74 23.45 -11.98
N HIS A 58 18.71 22.57 -10.97
CA HIS A 58 19.62 21.42 -10.90
C HIS A 58 19.00 20.10 -11.36
N GLY A 59 17.69 20.06 -11.63
CA GLY A 59 17.04 18.87 -12.16
C GLY A 59 16.81 17.74 -11.14
N ASP A 60 17.19 17.93 -9.88
CA ASP A 60 17.05 16.90 -8.84
C ASP A 60 15.59 16.59 -8.54
N PHE A 61 15.23 15.30 -8.62
CA PHE A 61 13.95 14.76 -8.16
C PHE A 61 14.11 14.10 -6.80
N GLY A 62 13.14 14.30 -5.93
CA GLY A 62 13.13 13.66 -4.62
C GLY A 62 11.95 14.04 -3.77
N TRP A 63 12.04 13.70 -2.49
CA TRP A 63 11.08 14.08 -1.48
C TRP A 63 11.04 15.60 -1.30
N LEU A 64 9.83 16.16 -1.36
CA LEU A 64 9.58 17.58 -1.12
C LEU A 64 9.70 17.90 0.38
N PRO A 65 10.01 19.16 0.75
CA PRO A 65 9.94 19.60 2.14
C PRO A 65 8.48 19.56 2.65
N ASN A 66 8.31 19.47 3.98
CA ASN A 66 7.01 19.58 4.66
C ASN A 66 5.95 18.53 4.24
N ILE A 67 6.37 17.28 4.04
CA ILE A 67 5.46 16.16 3.76
C ILE A 67 4.40 16.04 4.87
N PRO A 68 3.09 16.07 4.55
CA PRO A 68 2.04 15.95 5.57
C PRO A 68 2.18 14.67 6.40
N ALA A 69 1.80 14.74 7.69
CA ALA A 69 1.93 13.59 8.60
C ALA A 69 1.11 12.37 8.13
N TRP A 70 -0.07 12.60 7.57
CA TRP A 70 -0.94 11.54 7.03
C TRP A 70 -0.35 10.78 5.83
N CYS A 71 0.68 11.34 5.17
CA CYS A 71 1.41 10.67 4.10
C CYS A 71 2.53 9.75 4.60
N ARG A 72 2.79 9.74 5.91
CA ARG A 72 3.87 8.99 6.54
C ARG A 72 3.27 7.84 7.33
N SER A 73 3.83 6.64 7.17
CA SER A 73 3.43 5.48 7.96
C SER A 73 4.64 4.83 8.63
N ALA A 74 4.40 4.21 9.78
CA ALA A 74 5.40 3.55 10.58
C ALA A 74 4.90 2.15 10.94
N GLU A 75 5.55 1.14 10.39
CA GLU A 75 5.06 -0.23 10.43
C GLU A 75 6.07 -1.14 11.12
N PRO A 76 5.68 -1.89 12.15
CA PRO A 76 6.54 -2.93 12.71
C PRO A 76 6.95 -3.91 11.60
N THR A 77 8.24 -4.20 11.47
CA THR A 77 8.76 -5.08 10.40
C THR A 77 8.31 -6.53 10.55
N ALA A 78 7.88 -6.93 11.75
CA ALA A 78 7.24 -8.21 12.04
C ALA A 78 5.70 -8.14 12.08
N GLY A 79 5.11 -6.98 11.79
CA GLY A 79 3.67 -6.77 11.79
C GLY A 79 2.97 -7.44 10.63
N LYS A 80 1.63 -7.58 10.70
CA LYS A 80 0.84 -8.05 9.55
C LYS A 80 0.70 -6.97 8.48
N TYR A 81 0.62 -5.71 8.88
CA TYR A 81 0.33 -4.60 7.97
C TYR A 81 1.48 -4.32 6.99
N ILE A 82 2.73 -4.55 7.38
CA ILE A 82 3.91 -4.47 6.49
C ILE A 82 3.77 -5.37 5.25
N GLN A 83 3.02 -6.48 5.35
CA GLN A 83 2.81 -7.44 4.27
C GLN A 83 1.91 -6.86 3.15
N THR A 84 1.25 -5.73 3.40
CA THR A 84 0.47 -5.00 2.39
C THR A 84 1.35 -4.14 1.46
N TYR A 85 2.59 -3.85 1.87
CA TYR A 85 3.58 -3.16 1.04
C TYR A 85 4.35 -4.18 0.21
N THR A 86 4.18 -4.12 -1.10
CA THR A 86 4.73 -5.13 -2.01
C THR A 86 5.56 -4.51 -3.12
N LYS A 87 6.48 -5.26 -3.71
CA LYS A 87 7.34 -4.74 -4.79
C LYS A 87 6.63 -4.56 -6.13
N THR A 88 5.44 -5.13 -6.29
CA THR A 88 4.72 -5.12 -7.57
C THR A 88 3.27 -4.74 -7.35
N LYS A 89 2.67 -4.02 -8.31
CA LYS A 89 1.25 -3.67 -8.27
C LYS A 89 0.34 -4.91 -8.15
N ALA A 90 0.70 -6.00 -8.84
CA ALA A 90 0.00 -7.27 -8.73
C ALA A 90 0.11 -7.91 -7.33
N GLY A 91 1.28 -7.82 -6.70
CA GLY A 91 1.46 -8.20 -5.30
C GLY A 91 0.55 -7.42 -4.37
N ALA A 92 0.47 -6.09 -4.58
CA ALA A 92 -0.32 -5.19 -3.75
C ALA A 92 -1.81 -5.52 -3.84
N LEU A 93 -2.32 -5.76 -5.05
CA LEU A 93 -3.69 -6.18 -5.30
C LEU A 93 -4.01 -7.52 -4.63
N ARG A 94 -3.09 -8.51 -4.71
CA ARG A 94 -3.27 -9.80 -4.01
C ARG A 94 -3.30 -9.64 -2.50
N ALA A 95 -2.43 -8.79 -1.94
CA ALA A 95 -2.39 -8.50 -0.52
C ALA A 95 -3.68 -7.81 -0.05
N ALA A 96 -4.19 -6.83 -0.81
CA ALA A 96 -5.46 -6.17 -0.53
C ALA A 96 -6.65 -7.14 -0.53
N ILE A 97 -6.74 -8.01 -1.55
CA ILE A 97 -7.77 -9.08 -1.60
C ILE A 97 -7.68 -10.00 -0.39
N ALA A 98 -6.47 -10.38 0.03
CA ALA A 98 -6.28 -11.20 1.22
C ALA A 98 -6.72 -10.49 2.51
N GLY A 99 -6.46 -9.18 2.59
CA GLY A 99 -6.94 -8.30 3.67
C GLY A 99 -8.46 -8.28 3.75
N GLU A 100 -9.15 -7.98 2.64
CA GLU A 100 -10.61 -7.94 2.61
C GLU A 100 -11.24 -9.30 2.93
N ARG A 101 -10.66 -10.40 2.45
CA ARG A 101 -11.10 -11.75 2.83
C ARG A 101 -10.95 -12.02 4.33
N ALA A 102 -9.92 -11.46 4.96
CA ALA A 102 -9.74 -11.58 6.40
C ALA A 102 -10.80 -10.74 7.14
N SER A 103 -11.01 -9.49 6.72
CA SER A 103 -12.06 -8.60 7.25
C SER A 103 -13.45 -9.23 7.15
N ARG A 104 -13.82 -9.73 5.97
CA ARG A 104 -15.08 -10.45 5.74
C ARG A 104 -15.32 -11.60 6.70
N ARG A 105 -14.26 -12.35 7.07
CA ARG A 105 -14.33 -13.45 8.04
C ARG A 105 -14.52 -12.95 9.46
N LEU A 106 -13.93 -11.80 9.82
CA LEU A 106 -14.13 -11.17 11.12
C LEU A 106 -15.57 -10.66 11.27
N TRP A 107 -16.18 -10.20 10.18
CA TRP A 107 -17.55 -9.71 10.14
C TRP A 107 -18.63 -10.79 9.94
N LYS A 108 -18.38 -12.04 10.37
CA LYS A 108 -19.27 -13.21 10.12
C LYS A 108 -20.73 -13.03 10.58
N GLY A 109 -21.01 -12.11 11.50
CA GLY A 109 -22.36 -11.79 11.99
C GLY A 109 -22.94 -10.46 11.48
N LYS A 110 -22.31 -9.82 10.50
CA LYS A 110 -22.68 -8.49 10.00
C LYS A 110 -22.79 -8.53 8.47
N PRO A 111 -23.94 -8.96 7.90
CA PRO A 111 -24.12 -9.14 6.47
C PRO A 111 -23.78 -7.90 5.64
N GLU A 112 -24.08 -6.71 6.14
CA GLU A 112 -23.78 -5.42 5.51
C GLU A 112 -22.27 -5.22 5.34
N ARG A 113 -21.49 -5.51 6.37
CA ARG A 113 -20.02 -5.44 6.33
C ARG A 113 -19.40 -6.53 5.46
N GLN A 114 -20.05 -7.69 5.37
CA GLN A 114 -19.61 -8.74 4.44
C GLN A 114 -19.87 -8.34 2.99
N ALA A 115 -21.01 -7.69 2.71
CA ALA A 115 -21.32 -7.19 1.38
C ALA A 115 -20.33 -6.10 0.94
N GLU A 116 -19.97 -5.17 1.83
CA GLU A 116 -18.91 -4.16 1.59
C GLU A 116 -17.58 -4.83 1.20
N CYS A 117 -17.12 -5.81 2.00
CA CYS A 117 -15.91 -6.57 1.67
C CYS A 117 -16.04 -7.33 0.32
N ASP A 118 -17.20 -7.90 0.01
CA ASP A 118 -17.43 -8.63 -1.24
C ASP A 118 -17.36 -7.70 -2.47
N VAL A 119 -17.88 -6.47 -2.36
CA VAL A 119 -17.73 -5.42 -3.38
C VAL A 119 -16.26 -5.06 -3.57
N ALA A 120 -15.54 -4.78 -2.49
CA ALA A 120 -14.12 -4.44 -2.53
C ALA A 120 -13.29 -5.58 -3.16
N ILE A 121 -13.53 -6.84 -2.76
CA ILE A 121 -12.87 -8.02 -3.31
C ILE A 121 -13.11 -8.13 -4.82
N ALA A 122 -14.36 -7.95 -5.27
CA ALA A 122 -14.70 -8.04 -6.69
C ALA A 122 -13.98 -6.95 -7.51
N ALA A 123 -13.97 -5.71 -7.02
CA ALA A 123 -13.28 -4.59 -7.67
C ALA A 123 -11.76 -4.83 -7.78
N LEU A 124 -11.12 -5.27 -6.68
CA LEU A 124 -9.70 -5.60 -6.63
C LEU A 124 -9.33 -6.75 -7.57
N GLN A 125 -10.16 -7.81 -7.60
CA GLN A 125 -9.98 -8.94 -8.52
C GLN A 125 -10.10 -8.52 -9.99
N ALA A 126 -11.09 -7.69 -10.31
CA ALA A 126 -11.25 -7.15 -11.66
C ALA A 126 -10.02 -6.32 -12.08
N ARG A 127 -9.48 -5.48 -11.19
CA ARG A 127 -8.27 -4.70 -11.44
C ARG A 127 -7.04 -5.60 -11.65
N LEU A 128 -6.88 -6.64 -10.84
CA LEU A 128 -5.79 -7.61 -10.95
C LEU A 128 -5.85 -8.36 -12.30
N LYS A 129 -7.04 -8.78 -12.73
CA LYS A 129 -7.23 -9.45 -14.02
C LYS A 129 -6.85 -8.54 -15.19
N ARG A 130 -7.19 -7.25 -15.13
CA ARG A 130 -6.77 -6.26 -16.15
C ARG A 130 -5.26 -6.07 -16.18
N ALA A 131 -4.61 -6.04 -15.01
CA ALA A 131 -3.16 -5.87 -14.90
C ALA A 131 -2.35 -7.08 -15.41
N ALA A 132 -2.98 -8.25 -15.58
CA ALA A 132 -2.32 -9.46 -16.08
C ALA A 132 -2.47 -9.68 -17.60
N LYS A 133 -3.28 -8.85 -18.28
CA LYS A 133 -3.52 -8.93 -19.73
C LYS A 133 -2.57 -8.06 -20.57
N HIS A 134 -1.71 -7.29 -19.91
CA HIS A 134 -0.69 -6.41 -20.48
C HIS A 134 0.66 -6.82 -19.92
#